data_AF-A0A3R9RNS7-F1
#
_entry.id   AF-A0A3R9RNS7-F1
#
_cell.length_a   1.000
_cell.length_b   1.000
_cell.length_c   1.000
_cell.angle_alpha   90.00
_cell.angle_beta   90.00
_cell.angle_gamma   90.00
#
_symmetry.space_group_name_H-M   'P 1'
#
loop_
_entity.id
_entity.type
_entity.pdbx_description
1 polymer ?
#
loop_
_entity_poly.entity_id
_entity_poly.type
_entity_poly.pdbx_seq_one_letter_code
_entity_poly.pdbx_strand_id
1 'polypeptide(L)' 'MLTLRQTRYGSHTELTQVRWTKAQLKVLKKIAYENDTKIAIYIRDFMVNHHPELQEPCKDEQL' A
#
# COMPACT_ATOMS: atom_id res chain seq x y z
N MET A 1 -19.61 21.01 -13.13
CA MET A 1 -19.34 19.55 -13.08
C MET A 1 -17.95 19.38 -12.49
N LEU A 2 -17.84 18.84 -11.28
CA LEU A 2 -16.55 18.53 -10.66
C LEU A 2 -16.11 17.16 -11.18
N THR A 3 -15.13 17.14 -12.08
CA THR A 3 -14.52 15.91 -12.60
C THR A 3 -13.73 15.29 -11.45
N LEU A 4 -14.26 14.24 -10.84
CA LEU A 4 -13.52 13.36 -9.94
C LEU A 4 -12.30 12.85 -10.71
N ARG A 5 -11.13 13.46 -10.48
CA ARG A 5 -9.84 12.89 -10.89
C ARG A 5 -9.62 11.64 -10.06
N GLN A 6 -10.19 10.53 -10.52
CA GLN A 6 -9.84 9.22 -10.03
C GLN A 6 -8.43 8.94 -10.54
N THR A 7 -7.43 9.33 -9.75
CA THR A 7 -6.03 8.95 -9.97
C THR A 7 -6.02 7.43 -10.10
N ARG A 8 -5.82 6.96 -11.33
CA ARG A 8 -5.66 5.55 -11.65
C ARG A 8 -4.34 5.08 -11.05
N TYR A 9 -4.32 4.83 -9.74
CA TYR A 9 -3.33 3.93 -9.16
C TYR A 9 -3.42 2.64 -9.98
N GLY A 10 -2.31 2.24 -10.60
CA GLY A 10 -2.26 1.02 -11.41
C GLY A 10 -2.87 -0.14 -10.62
N SER A 11 -3.51 -1.08 -11.33
CA SER A 11 -3.93 -2.32 -10.68
C SER A 11 -2.70 -3.01 -10.08
N HIS A 12 -2.65 -3.14 -8.76
CA HIS A 12 -1.56 -3.85 -8.06
C HIS A 12 -1.63 -5.34 -8.43
N THR A 13 -0.83 -5.77 -9.42
CA THR A 13 -0.87 -7.14 -9.99
C THR A 13 0.20 -8.05 -9.42
N GLU A 14 1.36 -7.50 -9.08
CA GLU A 14 2.51 -8.27 -8.61
C GLU A 14 2.42 -8.60 -7.10
N LEU A 15 2.81 -9.82 -6.74
CA LEU A 15 2.72 -10.33 -5.37
C LEU A 15 4.10 -10.70 -4.83
N THR A 16 4.35 -10.35 -3.57
CA THR A 16 5.51 -10.81 -2.80
C THR A 16 5.02 -11.51 -1.54
N GLN A 17 5.45 -12.76 -1.33
CA GLN A 17 5.11 -13.52 -0.13
C GLN A 17 6.12 -13.22 1.00
N VAL A 18 5.62 -13.04 2.23
CA VAL A 18 6.45 -12.84 3.42
C VAL A 18 6.07 -13.87 4.48
N ARG A 19 7.06 -14.54 5.08
CA ARG A 19 6.86 -15.48 6.18
C ARG A 19 6.94 -14.74 7.51
N TRP A 20 5.95 -15.00 8.38
CA TRP A 20 5.85 -14.39 9.71
C TRP A 20 5.76 -15.48 10.78
N THR A 21 6.32 -15.21 11.95
CA THR A 21 6.00 -15.98 13.15
C THR A 21 4.55 -15.71 13.59
N LYS A 22 3.97 -16.61 14.40
CA LYS A 22 2.62 -16.41 14.95
C LYS A 22 2.49 -15.11 15.75
N ALA A 23 3.52 -14.76 16.52
CA ALA A 23 3.55 -13.54 17.32
C ALA A 23 3.54 -12.28 16.43
N GLN A 24 4.39 -12.23 15.41
CA GLN A 24 4.44 -11.13 14.44
C GLN A 24 3.11 -10.97 13.71
N LEU A 25 2.51 -12.08 13.24
CA LEU A 25 1.22 -12.02 12.55
C LEU A 25 0.10 -11.50 13.47
N LYS A 26 0.11 -11.84 14.76
CA LYS A 26 -0.86 -11.31 15.74
C LYS A 26 -0.72 -9.80 15.89
N VAL A 27 0.51 -9.29 15.96
CA VAL A 27 0.77 -7.85 16.04
C VAL A 27 0.33 -7.13 14.76
N LEU A 28 0.67 -7.67 13.58
CA LEU A 28 0.24 -7.10 12.29
C LEU A 28 -1.29 -7.03 12.17
N LYS A 29 -2.01 -8.06 12.61
CA LYS A 29 -3.49 -8.05 12.64
C LYS A 29 -4.03 -6.92 13.51
N LYS A 30 -3.44 -6.71 14.69
CA LYS A 30 -3.84 -5.64 15.60
C LYS A 30 -3.61 -4.27 14.96
N ILE A 31 -2.42 -4.03 14.42
CA ILE A 31 -2.07 -2.75 13.79
C ILE A 31 -2.99 -2.44 12.60
N ALA A 32 -3.22 -3.42 11.72
CA ALA A 32 -4.09 -3.23 10.58
C ALA A 32 -5.53 -2.93 11.00
N TYR A 33 -6.02 -3.57 12.06
CA TYR A 33 -7.33 -3.28 12.64
C TYR A 33 -7.41 -1.86 13.22
N GLU A 34 -6.40 -1.42 13.98
CA GLU A 34 -6.34 -0.06 14.54
C GLU A 34 -6.27 1.03 13.47
N ASN A 35 -5.75 0.72 12.28
CA ASN A 35 -5.67 1.62 11.13
C ASN A 35 -6.82 1.44 10.12
N ASP A 36 -7.88 0.69 10.48
CA ASP A 36 -9.03 0.36 9.61
C ASP A 36 -8.62 -0.09 8.20
N THR A 37 -7.64 -1.00 8.13
CA THR A 37 -7.05 -1.43 6.87
C THR A 37 -6.76 -2.94 6.84
N LYS A 38 -6.39 -3.44 5.66
CA LYS A 38 -5.91 -4.82 5.50
C LYS A 38 -4.40 -4.87 5.75
N ILE A 39 -3.90 -5.97 6.31
CA ILE A 39 -2.46 -6.14 6.59
C ILE A 39 -1.58 -5.85 5.36
N ALA A 40 -1.97 -6.35 4.18
CA ALA A 40 -1.21 -6.14 2.95
C ALA A 40 -1.18 -4.67 2.51
N ILE A 41 -2.29 -3.95 2.70
CA ILE A 41 -2.38 -2.51 2.41
C ILE A 41 -1.50 -1.74 3.39
N TYR A 42 -1.62 -2.01 4.69
CA TYR A 42 -0.77 -1.41 5.71
C TYR A 42 0.72 -1.59 5.41
N ILE A 43 1.16 -2.82 5.11
CA ILE A 43 2.57 -3.11 4.82
C ILE A 43 3.03 -2.35 3.57
N ARG A 44 2.24 -2.39 2.48
CA ARG A 44 2.59 -1.68 1.24
C ARG A 44 2.72 -0.18 1.50
N ASP A 45 1.72 0.43 2.11
CA ASP A 45 1.69 1.87 2.33
C ASP A 45 2.83 2.28 3.29
N PHE A 46 3.12 1.47 4.32
CA PHE A 46 4.29 1.65 5.17
C PHE A 46 5.60 1.65 4.36
N MET A 47 5.80 0.68 3.48
CA MET A 47 7.01 0.57 2.65
C MET A 47 7.15 1.78 1.72
N VAL A 48 6.09 2.16 1.00
CA VAL A 48 6.10 3.31 0.07
C VAL A 48 6.36 4.63 0.79
N ASN A 49 5.86 4.78 2.02
CA ASN A 49 6.09 5.99 2.81
C ASN A 49 7.53 6.10 3.35
N HIS A 50 8.21 4.98 3.58
CA HIS A 50 9.58 4.96 4.11
C HIS A 50 10.66 4.81 3.03
N HIS A 51 10.28 4.35 1.84
CA HIS A 51 11.17 4.11 0.70
C HIS A 51 10.64 4.87 -0.53
N PRO A 52 11.04 6.14 -0.72
CA PRO A 52 10.60 6.97 -1.85
C PRO A 52 10.85 6.33 -3.22
N GLU A 53 11.86 5.46 -3.34
CA GLU A 53 12.16 4.68 -4.54
C GLU A 53 11.04 3.72 -4.97
N LEU A 54 10.09 3.41 -4.08
CA LEU A 54 8.92 2.59 -4.37
C LEU A 54 7.71 3.42 -4.81
N GLN A 55 7.76 4.75 -4.73
CA GLN A 55 6.67 5.59 -5.23
C GLN A 55 6.61 5.49 -6.75
N GLU A 56 5.42 5.24 -7.30
CA GLU A 56 5.23 5.34 -8.74
C GLU A 56 5.52 6.78 -9.18
N PRO A 57 6.31 6.99 -10.24
CA PRO A 57 6.49 8.32 -10.80
C PRO A 57 5.13 8.87 -11.21
N CYS A 58 4.83 10.11 -10.80
CA CYS A 58 3.60 10.78 -11.15
C CYS A 58 3.48 10.87 -12.68
N LYS A 59 2.50 10.17 -13.27
CA LYS A 59 2.28 10.13 -14.73
C LYS A 59 1.65 11.42 -15.29
N ASP A 60 1.68 12.52 -14.56
CA ASP A 60 1.17 13.82 -15.03
C ASP A 60 2.16 14.56 -15.96
N GLU A 61 3.38 14.05 -16.18
CA GLU A 61 4.36 14.65 -17.12
C GLU A 61 4.26 14.15 -18.58
N GLN A 62 3.24 13.36 -18.94
CA GLN A 62 3.02 12.91 -20.33
C GLN A 62 1.73 13.45 -20.96
N LEU A 63 1.41 14.72 -20.72
CA LEU A 63 0.32 15.43 -21.38
C LEU A 63 0.78 16.71 -22.06
#